data_AF-A0A0C4DXA9-F1
#
_entry.id   AF-A0A0C4DXA9-F1
#
_cell.length_a   1.000
_cell.length_b   1.000
_cell.length_c   1.000
_cell.angle_alpha   90.00
_cell.angle_beta   90.00
_cell.angle_gamma   90.00
#
_symmetry.space_group_name_H-M   'P 1'
#
loop_
_entity.id
_entity.type
_entity.pdbx_description
1 polymer ?
#
loop_
_entity_poly.entity_id
_entity_poly.type
_entity_poly.pdbx_seq_one_letter_code
_entity_poly.pdbx_strand_id
1 'polypeptide(L)'
;MNSKNLFRTVVGFLLFGHALGQYPEMVPGEYTDQETGIHFLTWSPYTGEGGIGTYTFGIALPEDALETDSKEYIGFLQCSKASPDESGWCGVAHAGHMVDDLLLVAWPHDGEVLTSFRYASGYYMPAPYSGNSTVIQIRSAVNDTNYEVIFRCRDCLWWQEEGYEPGFLSTSNPDQYATLGYAQSKIAPQPGGCPDKIGFTFHDNGFAQYFAEYAGAVSPKYKEWAALATKTVTGTCS
;
A
#
# COMPACT_ATOMS: atom_id res chain seq x y z
N MET A 1 -6.39 75.89 3.83
CA MET A 1 -6.05 74.99 4.96
C MET A 1 -6.22 73.55 4.49
N ASN A 2 -5.18 72.75 4.67
CA ASN A 2 -4.92 71.46 4.02
C ASN A 2 -5.95 70.36 4.30
N SER A 3 -6.46 69.72 3.25
CA SER A 3 -7.02 68.37 3.30
C SER A 3 -6.02 67.42 2.63
N LYS A 4 -5.36 66.57 3.42
CA LYS A 4 -4.56 65.45 2.92
C LYS A 4 -5.48 64.22 2.87
N ASN A 5 -5.88 63.83 1.66
CA ASN A 5 -6.56 62.56 1.43
C ASN A 5 -5.54 61.42 1.52
N LEU A 6 -5.72 60.57 2.53
CA LEU A 6 -4.93 59.36 2.77
C LEU A 6 -5.53 58.23 1.92
N PHE A 7 -4.96 57.96 0.75
CA PHE A 7 -5.26 56.73 -0.01
C PHE A 7 -4.61 55.54 0.69
N ARG A 8 -5.41 54.69 1.33
CA ARG A 8 -4.98 53.37 1.82
C ARG A 8 -5.17 52.36 0.69
N THR A 9 -4.08 52.01 0.01
CA THR A 9 -4.04 50.84 -0.86
C THR A 9 -3.98 49.59 0.02
N VAL A 10 -5.07 48.84 0.09
CA VAL A 10 -5.06 47.49 0.67
C VAL A 10 -4.56 46.54 -0.42
N VAL A 11 -3.32 46.10 -0.30
CA VAL A 11 -2.81 44.96 -1.09
C VAL A 11 -3.35 43.70 -0.42
N GLY A 12 -4.38 43.11 -1.01
CA GLY A 12 -4.87 41.80 -0.61
C GLY A 12 -3.86 40.74 -1.02
N PHE A 13 -3.16 40.15 -0.05
CA PHE A 13 -2.45 38.89 -0.26
C PHE A 13 -3.47 37.78 -0.44
N LEU A 14 -3.67 37.34 -1.68
CA LEU A 14 -4.32 36.07 -1.99
C LEU A 14 -3.37 34.95 -1.52
N LEU A 15 -3.62 34.41 -0.34
CA LEU A 15 -3.06 33.14 0.09
C LEU A 15 -3.69 32.06 -0.78
N PHE A 16 -3.00 31.66 -1.84
CA PHE A 16 -3.23 30.36 -2.49
C PHE A 16 -2.86 29.29 -1.46
N GLY A 17 -3.86 28.83 -0.71
CA GLY A 17 -3.74 27.61 0.08
C GLY A 17 -3.48 26.45 -0.88
N HIS A 18 -2.22 26.04 -0.97
CA HIS A 18 -1.87 24.77 -1.59
C HIS A 18 -2.35 23.71 -0.61
N ALA A 19 -3.39 22.97 -0.98
CA ALA A 19 -3.65 21.68 -0.35
C ALA A 19 -2.43 20.81 -0.67
N LEU A 20 -1.46 20.77 0.24
CA LEU A 20 -0.33 19.86 0.11
C LEU A 20 -0.90 18.46 0.31
N GLY A 21 -1.06 17.71 -0.79
CA GLY A 21 -1.22 16.26 -0.69
C GLY A 21 -0.08 15.71 0.17
N GLN A 22 -0.38 14.70 1.00
CA GLN A 22 0.61 14.08 1.88
C GLN A 22 1.54 13.18 1.04
N TYR A 23 2.38 13.79 0.21
CA TYR A 23 3.43 13.12 -0.55
C TYR A 23 4.74 13.17 0.23
N PRO A 24 5.13 12.14 1.01
CA PRO A 24 6.46 12.07 1.56
C PRO A 24 7.41 11.58 0.47
N GLU A 25 8.68 11.89 0.65
CA GLU A 25 9.74 11.26 -0.11
C GLU A 25 9.87 9.79 0.36
N MET A 26 9.60 8.85 -0.54
CA MET A 26 9.95 7.44 -0.36
C MET A 26 11.33 7.21 -0.99
N VAL A 27 12.15 6.38 -0.36
CA VAL A 27 13.43 5.92 -0.88
C VAL A 27 13.15 4.77 -1.86
N PRO A 28 13.38 4.96 -3.18
CA PRO A 28 13.32 3.86 -4.13
C PRO A 28 14.53 2.94 -3.92
N GLY A 29 14.35 1.66 -4.19
CA GLY A 29 15.42 0.67 -4.11
C GLY A 29 15.04 -0.63 -4.80
N GLU A 30 15.90 -1.63 -4.71
CA GLU A 30 15.65 -2.96 -5.25
C GLU A 30 15.89 -4.01 -4.17
N TYR A 31 15.13 -5.10 -4.22
CA TYR A 31 15.27 -6.24 -3.33
C TYR A 31 15.20 -7.53 -4.12
N THR A 32 16.16 -8.45 -3.90
CA THR A 32 16.06 -9.81 -4.41
C THR A 32 15.93 -10.76 -3.24
N ASP A 33 14.79 -11.44 -3.16
CA ASP A 33 14.60 -12.46 -2.16
C ASP A 33 15.50 -13.66 -2.44
N GLN A 34 16.30 -14.05 -1.44
CA GLN A 34 17.31 -15.10 -1.60
C GLN A 34 16.69 -16.50 -1.68
N GLU A 35 15.51 -16.71 -1.10
CA GLU A 35 14.84 -18.01 -1.09
C GLU A 35 14.12 -18.31 -2.40
N THR A 36 13.39 -17.32 -2.91
CA THR A 36 12.56 -17.45 -4.12
C THR A 36 13.27 -16.97 -5.40
N GLY A 37 14.32 -16.15 -5.26
CA GLY A 37 15.04 -15.53 -6.38
C GLY A 37 14.25 -14.43 -7.10
N ILE A 38 13.14 -13.97 -6.52
CA ILE A 38 12.31 -12.92 -7.10
C ILE A 38 12.97 -11.56 -6.85
N HIS A 39 13.12 -10.78 -7.91
CA HIS A 39 13.58 -9.39 -7.84
C HIS A 39 12.38 -8.45 -7.83
N PHE A 40 12.45 -7.44 -6.98
CA PHE A 40 11.43 -6.41 -6.79
C PHE A 40 12.07 -5.05 -6.92
N LEU A 41 11.36 -4.13 -7.58
CA LEU A 41 11.52 -2.72 -7.32
C LEU A 41 10.74 -2.36 -6.06
N THR A 42 11.31 -1.53 -5.19
CA THR A 42 10.81 -1.28 -3.83
C THR A 42 10.78 0.20 -3.47
N TRP A 43 9.90 0.55 -2.53
CA TRP A 43 9.79 1.87 -1.94
C TRP A 43 9.63 1.75 -0.43
N SER A 44 10.42 2.54 0.30
CA SER A 44 10.37 2.62 1.76
C SER A 44 10.30 4.08 2.22
N PRO A 45 9.59 4.42 3.30
CA PRO A 45 9.53 5.78 3.79
C PRO A 45 10.90 6.23 4.28
N TYR A 46 11.23 7.50 4.02
CA TYR A 46 12.46 8.09 4.57
C TYR A 46 12.39 8.12 6.10
N THR A 47 13.27 7.38 6.77
CA THR A 47 13.33 7.35 8.24
C THR A 47 13.88 8.69 8.76
N GLY A 48 13.04 9.54 9.35
CA GLY A 48 13.52 10.82 9.89
C GLY A 48 12.49 11.68 10.62
N GLU A 49 11.22 11.68 10.22
CA GLU A 49 10.19 12.51 10.87
C GLU A 49 8.89 11.71 11.07
N GLY A 50 8.33 11.71 12.28
CA GLY A 50 6.99 11.16 12.58
C GLY A 50 6.94 9.80 13.28
N GLY A 51 8.08 9.14 13.49
CA GLY A 51 8.14 7.79 14.08
C GLY A 51 7.71 6.74 13.07
N ILE A 52 8.67 6.15 12.37
CA ILE A 52 8.37 5.21 11.29
C ILE A 52 9.13 3.92 11.56
N GLY A 53 8.39 2.86 11.90
CA GLY A 53 8.92 1.51 11.82
C GLY A 53 9.04 1.07 10.36
N THR A 54 9.91 0.09 10.08
CA THR A 54 10.12 -0.51 8.75
C THR A 54 8.82 -0.68 7.96
N TYR A 55 8.74 -0.04 6.80
CA TYR A 55 7.76 -0.37 5.75
C TYR A 55 8.52 -0.45 4.44
N THR A 56 8.33 -1.52 3.70
CA THR A 56 8.82 -1.63 2.33
C THR A 56 7.75 -2.31 1.52
N PHE A 57 7.27 -1.64 0.48
CA PHE A 57 6.46 -2.25 -0.55
C PHE A 57 7.28 -2.41 -1.81
N GLY A 58 7.18 -3.56 -2.45
CA GLY A 58 7.82 -3.81 -3.72
C GLY A 58 6.93 -4.58 -4.66
N ILE A 59 7.16 -4.40 -5.96
CA ILE A 59 6.42 -5.07 -7.01
C ILE A 59 7.38 -5.67 -8.04
N ALA A 60 6.97 -6.81 -8.57
CA ALA A 60 7.42 -7.35 -9.83
C ALA A 60 6.20 -7.49 -10.76
N LEU A 61 6.37 -7.15 -12.03
CA LEU A 61 5.32 -7.08 -13.03
C LEU A 61 5.59 -8.05 -14.20
N PRO A 62 4.54 -8.48 -14.92
CA PRO A 62 4.71 -9.17 -16.20
C PRO A 62 5.61 -8.40 -17.18
N GLU A 63 6.33 -9.13 -18.03
CA GLU A 63 7.25 -8.55 -19.02
C GLU A 63 6.60 -7.50 -19.93
N ASP A 64 5.33 -7.68 -20.27
CA ASP A 64 4.54 -6.82 -21.14
C ASP A 64 3.74 -5.73 -20.41
N ALA A 65 3.89 -5.60 -19.08
CA ALA A 65 3.05 -4.72 -18.26
C ALA A 65 3.20 -3.23 -18.58
N LEU A 66 4.33 -2.80 -19.16
CA LEU A 66 4.53 -1.41 -19.60
C LEU A 66 3.87 -1.10 -20.95
N GLU A 67 3.49 -2.13 -21.70
CA GLU A 67 2.85 -1.99 -23.02
C GLU A 67 1.35 -2.29 -22.96
N THR A 68 0.94 -3.16 -22.05
CA THR A 68 -0.46 -3.52 -21.80
C THR A 68 -0.69 -3.61 -20.31
N ASP A 69 -1.72 -2.91 -19.83
CA ASP A 69 -2.06 -2.90 -18.41
C ASP A 69 -2.19 -4.32 -17.84
N SER A 70 -1.36 -4.61 -16.85
CA SER A 70 -1.47 -5.83 -16.06
C SER A 70 -2.63 -5.69 -15.08
N LYS A 71 -3.33 -6.79 -14.81
CA LYS A 71 -4.30 -6.87 -13.71
C LYS A 71 -3.70 -7.43 -12.42
N GLU A 72 -2.48 -7.93 -12.49
CA GLU A 72 -1.81 -8.61 -11.39
C GLU A 72 -0.35 -8.18 -11.22
N TYR A 73 0.20 -8.49 -10.05
CA TYR A 73 1.62 -8.31 -9.76
C TYR A 73 2.05 -9.34 -8.71
N ILE A 74 3.37 -9.50 -8.52
CA ILE A 74 3.91 -10.15 -7.34
C ILE A 74 4.38 -9.04 -6.40
N GLY A 75 3.81 -8.99 -5.21
CA GLY A 75 4.13 -8.03 -4.17
C GLY A 75 5.14 -8.58 -3.18
N PHE A 76 6.02 -7.71 -2.71
CA PHE A 76 6.77 -7.86 -1.47
C PHE A 76 6.27 -6.78 -0.51
N LEU A 77 5.90 -7.19 0.70
CA LEU A 77 5.50 -6.26 1.75
C LEU A 77 6.23 -6.64 3.03
N GLN A 78 7.07 -5.75 3.53
CA GLN A 78 7.74 -5.85 4.83
C GLN A 78 7.25 -4.74 5.73
N CYS A 79 6.91 -5.10 6.96
CA CYS A 79 6.28 -4.21 7.92
C CYS A 79 6.86 -4.40 9.32
N SER A 80 6.81 -3.33 10.10
CA SER A 80 7.39 -3.29 11.43
C SER A 80 6.50 -3.90 12.50
N LYS A 81 7.14 -4.45 13.53
CA LYS A 81 6.56 -4.78 14.82
C LYS A 81 7.20 -3.87 15.87
N ALA A 82 6.40 -3.33 16.78
CA ALA A 82 6.93 -2.56 17.89
C ALA A 82 7.61 -3.47 18.93
N SER A 83 7.10 -4.69 19.10
CA SER A 83 7.69 -5.76 19.92
C SER A 83 7.16 -7.14 19.47
N PRO A 84 7.66 -8.26 20.02
CA PRO A 84 7.11 -9.58 19.73
C PRO A 84 5.59 -9.69 19.95
N ASP A 85 5.07 -8.99 20.97
CA ASP A 85 3.65 -8.98 21.38
C ASP A 85 2.84 -7.81 20.77
N GLU A 86 3.51 -6.76 20.28
CA GLU A 86 2.91 -5.60 19.63
C GLU A 86 3.19 -5.63 18.12
N SER A 87 2.42 -6.45 17.42
CA SER A 87 2.66 -6.71 16.00
C SER A 87 2.15 -5.62 15.05
N GLY A 88 1.15 -4.84 15.46
CA GLY A 88 0.55 -3.84 14.60
C GLY A 88 -0.10 -4.40 13.32
N TRP A 89 -0.26 -3.50 12.34
CA TRP A 89 -0.60 -3.81 10.95
C TRP A 89 0.03 -2.78 10.02
N CYS A 90 0.09 -3.13 8.74
CA CYS A 90 0.44 -2.23 7.66
C CYS A 90 -0.51 -2.45 6.48
N GLY A 91 -0.61 -1.47 5.58
CA GLY A 91 -1.45 -1.59 4.41
C GLY A 91 -0.98 -0.76 3.23
N VAL A 92 -1.49 -1.17 2.07
CA VAL A 92 -1.22 -0.58 0.75
C VAL A 92 -2.55 -0.07 0.18
N ALA A 93 -2.56 1.15 -0.34
CA ALA A 93 -3.63 1.65 -1.20
C ALA A 93 -3.15 1.63 -2.66
N HIS A 94 -3.87 0.90 -3.52
CA HIS A 94 -3.42 0.58 -4.87
C HIS A 94 -3.46 1.75 -5.86
N ALA A 95 -4.11 2.88 -5.55
CA ALA A 95 -3.96 4.14 -6.29
C ALA A 95 -3.73 5.36 -5.38
N GLY A 96 -3.24 5.13 -4.15
CA GLY A 96 -2.87 6.16 -3.19
C GLY A 96 -3.97 6.62 -2.26
N HIS A 97 -5.24 6.51 -2.61
CA HIS A 97 -6.34 6.99 -1.80
C HIS A 97 -6.80 5.93 -0.80
N MET A 98 -7.12 6.34 0.43
CA MET A 98 -7.85 5.46 1.36
C MET A 98 -9.26 5.17 0.82
N VAL A 99 -9.85 6.16 0.16
CA VAL A 99 -11.21 6.12 -0.35
C VAL A 99 -11.19 5.76 -1.82
N ASP A 100 -12.11 4.89 -2.22
CA ASP A 100 -12.35 4.44 -3.60
C ASP A 100 -11.26 3.58 -4.26
N ASP A 101 -10.19 3.25 -3.52
CA ASP A 101 -9.15 2.33 -3.98
C ASP A 101 -9.26 0.94 -3.34
N LEU A 102 -8.71 -0.06 -4.03
CA LEU A 102 -8.41 -1.35 -3.40
C LEU A 102 -7.36 -1.16 -2.31
N LEU A 103 -7.69 -1.56 -1.09
CA LEU A 103 -6.77 -1.54 0.04
C LEU A 103 -6.36 -2.97 0.39
N LEU A 104 -5.08 -3.19 0.65
CA LEU A 104 -4.58 -4.45 1.22
C LEU A 104 -4.06 -4.17 2.63
N VAL A 105 -4.59 -4.87 3.63
CA VAL A 105 -4.10 -4.82 5.01
C VAL A 105 -3.38 -6.12 5.32
N ALA A 106 -2.22 -6.06 5.99
CA ALA A 106 -1.43 -7.21 6.39
C ALA A 106 -0.95 -7.09 7.85
N TRP A 107 -1.00 -8.20 8.58
CA TRP A 107 -0.57 -8.31 9.97
C TRP A 107 -0.16 -9.76 10.29
N PRO A 108 0.74 -10.00 11.26
CA PRO A 108 1.09 -11.36 11.65
C PRO A 108 0.08 -11.91 12.67
N HIS A 109 -0.18 -13.21 12.60
CA HIS A 109 -1.01 -13.96 13.53
C HIS A 109 -0.55 -15.41 13.56
N ASP A 110 -0.27 -15.96 14.74
CA ASP A 110 0.15 -17.36 14.96
C ASP A 110 1.30 -17.83 14.04
N GLY A 111 2.27 -16.95 13.80
CA GLY A 111 3.46 -17.23 12.99
C GLY A 111 3.24 -17.12 11.46
N GLU A 112 2.02 -16.84 11.02
CA GLU A 112 1.70 -16.52 9.62
C GLU A 112 1.50 -15.01 9.43
N VAL A 113 1.60 -14.53 8.20
CA VAL A 113 1.13 -13.18 7.83
C VAL A 113 -0.26 -13.32 7.21
N LEU A 114 -1.26 -12.75 7.86
CA LEU A 114 -2.62 -12.67 7.34
C LEU A 114 -2.78 -11.40 6.49
N THR A 115 -3.69 -11.48 5.53
CA THR A 115 -4.03 -10.37 4.64
C THR A 115 -5.53 -10.24 4.48
N SER A 116 -6.03 -9.02 4.31
CA SER A 116 -7.43 -8.74 4.01
C SER A 116 -7.53 -7.62 2.99
N PHE A 117 -8.27 -7.85 1.91
CA PHE A 117 -8.66 -6.76 1.03
C PHE A 117 -9.80 -5.97 1.65
N ARG A 118 -9.69 -4.66 1.52
CA ARG A 118 -10.62 -3.69 2.09
C ARG A 118 -10.97 -2.62 1.06
N TYR A 119 -12.12 -2.00 1.26
CA TYR A 119 -12.57 -0.85 0.49
C TYR A 119 -13.28 0.13 1.42
N ALA A 120 -13.12 1.42 1.14
CA ALA A 120 -13.78 2.48 1.89
C ALA A 120 -14.34 3.51 0.91
N SER A 121 -15.61 3.90 1.11
CA SER A 121 -16.22 5.02 0.37
C SER A 121 -16.18 6.33 1.15
N GLY A 122 -15.42 6.37 2.25
CA GLY A 122 -15.19 7.54 3.07
C GLY A 122 -14.16 7.27 4.16
N TYR A 123 -13.80 8.30 4.92
CA TYR A 123 -12.78 8.22 5.98
C TYR A 123 -13.32 7.60 7.27
N TYR A 124 -13.67 6.32 7.20
CA TYR A 124 -14.10 5.48 8.31
C TYR A 124 -13.55 4.06 8.11
N MET A 125 -13.87 3.13 9.02
CA MET A 125 -13.39 1.73 8.94
C MET A 125 -13.64 1.12 7.55
N PRO A 126 -12.59 0.72 6.82
CA PRO A 126 -12.75 0.02 5.56
C PRO A 126 -13.48 -1.31 5.73
N ALA A 127 -14.54 -1.52 4.94
CA ALA A 127 -15.26 -2.78 4.87
C ALA A 127 -14.44 -3.84 4.13
N PRO A 128 -14.71 -5.14 4.33
CA PRO A 128 -14.19 -6.19 3.44
C PRO A 128 -14.52 -5.86 1.98
N TYR A 129 -13.51 -5.93 1.11
CA TYR A 129 -13.69 -5.74 -0.32
C TYR A 129 -14.51 -6.90 -0.90
N SER A 130 -15.55 -6.60 -1.70
CA SER A 130 -16.49 -7.59 -2.22
C SER A 130 -16.17 -8.12 -3.61
N GLY A 131 -15.17 -7.55 -4.29
CA GLY A 131 -14.78 -7.98 -5.63
C GLY A 131 -13.82 -9.17 -5.66
N ASN A 132 -13.17 -9.36 -6.82
CA ASN A 132 -12.52 -10.64 -7.18
C ASN A 132 -11.02 -10.71 -6.88
N SER A 133 -10.42 -9.68 -6.27
CA SER A 133 -8.99 -9.64 -6.01
C SER A 133 -8.57 -10.77 -5.06
N THR A 134 -7.44 -11.42 -5.35
CA THR A 134 -6.92 -12.51 -4.51
C THR A 134 -5.45 -12.35 -4.18
N VAL A 135 -5.08 -12.71 -2.94
CA VAL A 135 -3.70 -12.88 -2.49
C VAL A 135 -3.40 -14.37 -2.42
N ILE A 136 -2.38 -14.81 -3.15
CA ILE A 136 -1.82 -16.17 -3.02
C ILE A 136 -0.36 -16.00 -2.60
N GLN A 137 -0.01 -16.49 -1.42
CA GLN A 137 1.33 -16.31 -0.86
C GLN A 137 2.32 -17.26 -1.52
N ILE A 138 3.51 -16.71 -1.76
CA ILE A 138 4.73 -17.42 -2.16
C ILE A 138 5.51 -17.77 -0.90
N ARG A 139 5.75 -16.77 -0.03
CA ARG A 139 6.42 -16.96 1.26
C ARG A 139 6.00 -15.90 2.26
N SER A 140 6.10 -16.20 3.54
CA SER A 140 6.00 -15.20 4.60
C SER A 140 6.94 -15.54 5.74
N ALA A 141 7.37 -14.51 6.47
CA ALA A 141 8.22 -14.65 7.63
C ALA A 141 7.81 -13.65 8.71
N VAL A 142 7.89 -14.08 9.97
CA VAL A 142 7.63 -13.24 11.14
C VAL A 142 8.83 -13.38 12.06
N ASN A 143 9.42 -12.25 12.46
CA ASN A 143 10.47 -12.20 13.47
C ASN A 143 10.10 -11.22 14.59
N ASP A 144 11.04 -10.86 15.46
CA ASP A 144 10.77 -10.03 16.63
C ASP A 144 10.44 -8.57 16.27
N THR A 145 11.00 -8.08 15.18
CA THR A 145 10.96 -6.65 14.81
C THR A 145 10.20 -6.37 13.52
N ASN A 146 9.97 -7.38 12.68
CA ASN A 146 9.30 -7.24 11.40
C ASN A 146 8.50 -8.51 11.05
N TYR A 147 7.60 -8.35 10.10
CA TYR A 147 7.02 -9.44 9.34
C TYR A 147 7.02 -9.08 7.86
N GLU A 148 7.06 -10.10 7.02
CA GLU A 148 7.07 -9.91 5.57
C GLU A 148 6.28 -11.00 4.86
N VAL A 149 5.75 -10.63 3.70
CA VAL A 149 5.02 -11.51 2.81
C VAL A 149 5.40 -11.22 1.38
N ILE A 150 5.68 -12.28 0.63
CA ILE A 150 5.73 -12.27 -0.83
C ILE A 150 4.48 -12.98 -1.33
N PHE A 151 3.74 -12.32 -2.21
CA PHE A 151 2.46 -12.80 -2.68
C PHE A 151 2.21 -12.44 -4.13
N ARG A 152 1.45 -13.28 -4.83
CA ARG A 152 0.82 -12.90 -6.09
C ARG A 152 -0.52 -12.25 -5.78
N CYS A 153 -0.71 -11.02 -6.27
CA CYS A 153 -1.95 -10.27 -6.16
C CYS A 153 -2.65 -10.31 -7.51
N ARG A 154 -3.71 -11.11 -7.64
CA ARG A 154 -4.49 -11.22 -8.88
C ARG A 154 -5.69 -10.29 -8.84
N ASP A 155 -5.98 -9.65 -9.99
CA ASP A 155 -7.05 -8.67 -10.14
C ASP A 155 -6.93 -7.53 -9.10
N CYS A 156 -5.70 -7.07 -8.83
CA CYS A 156 -5.40 -6.03 -7.84
C CYS A 156 -5.08 -4.67 -8.46
N LEU A 157 -4.72 -4.64 -9.75
CA LEU A 157 -4.48 -3.40 -10.49
C LEU A 157 -5.72 -2.92 -11.26
N TRP A 158 -6.82 -3.66 -11.10
CA TRP A 158 -8.16 -3.29 -11.52
C TRP A 158 -9.14 -3.83 -10.49
N TRP A 159 -9.95 -2.96 -9.89
CA TRP A 159 -10.90 -3.35 -8.85
C TRP A 159 -12.28 -2.78 -9.13
N GLN A 160 -13.28 -3.48 -8.62
CA GLN A 160 -14.69 -3.13 -8.68
C GLN A 160 -15.34 -3.50 -7.36
N GLU A 161 -15.77 -2.52 -6.58
CA GLU A 161 -16.61 -2.73 -5.39
C GLU A 161 -18.09 -2.70 -5.81
N GLU A 162 -18.94 -3.52 -5.19
CA GLU A 162 -20.36 -3.53 -5.50
C GLU A 162 -21.01 -2.15 -5.25
N GLY A 163 -21.63 -1.58 -6.28
CA GLY A 163 -22.33 -0.29 -6.19
C GLY A 163 -21.45 0.95 -6.37
N TYR A 164 -20.16 0.79 -6.68
CA TYR A 164 -19.23 1.89 -6.97
C TYR A 164 -18.70 1.79 -8.41
N GLU A 165 -18.02 2.84 -8.89
CA GLU A 165 -17.32 2.78 -10.18
C GLU A 165 -16.03 1.96 -10.07
N PRO A 166 -15.58 1.29 -11.14
CA PRO A 166 -14.31 0.57 -11.12
C PRO A 166 -13.13 1.53 -10.98
N GLY A 167 -12.14 1.14 -10.18
CA GLY A 167 -10.84 1.78 -10.11
C GLY A 167 -9.76 0.92 -10.77
N PHE A 168 -8.66 1.56 -11.16
CA PHE A 168 -7.53 0.87 -11.77
C PHE A 168 -6.22 1.63 -11.56
N LEU A 169 -5.11 0.90 -11.60
CA LEU A 169 -3.76 1.43 -11.74
C LEU A 169 -3.25 1.00 -13.12
N SER A 170 -2.97 1.96 -14.00
CA SER A 170 -2.41 1.67 -15.32
C SER A 170 -0.90 1.45 -15.20
N THR A 171 -0.44 0.25 -15.56
CA THR A 171 0.99 -0.10 -15.64
C THR A 171 1.60 0.30 -16.98
N SER A 172 0.78 0.55 -17.99
CA SER A 172 1.19 1.08 -19.29
C SER A 172 1.14 2.61 -19.37
N ASN A 173 1.08 3.31 -18.23
CA ASN A 173 1.16 4.76 -18.22
C ASN A 173 2.50 5.19 -18.86
N PRO A 174 2.51 6.08 -19.86
CA PRO A 174 3.73 6.50 -20.55
C PRO A 174 4.75 7.19 -19.63
N ASP A 175 4.30 7.79 -18.52
CA ASP A 175 5.20 8.39 -17.54
C ASP A 175 5.89 7.32 -16.68
N GLN A 176 5.34 6.10 -16.60
CA GLN A 176 5.86 4.96 -15.83
C GLN A 176 5.92 5.20 -14.30
N TYR A 177 4.99 6.01 -13.79
CA TYR A 177 4.75 6.22 -12.36
C TYR A 177 3.31 5.84 -11.97
N ALA A 178 3.15 5.35 -10.75
CA ALA A 178 1.86 5.18 -10.08
C ALA A 178 1.81 6.01 -8.81
N THR A 179 0.63 6.53 -8.47
CA THR A 179 0.37 6.96 -7.10
C THR A 179 0.02 5.72 -6.29
N LEU A 180 0.73 5.48 -5.20
CA LEU A 180 0.45 4.43 -4.23
C LEU A 180 0.30 5.06 -2.85
N GLY A 181 -0.28 4.31 -1.92
CA GLY A 181 -0.44 4.75 -0.54
C GLY A 181 0.04 3.69 0.42
N TYR A 182 0.53 4.13 1.58
CA TYR A 182 0.82 3.23 2.69
C TYR A 182 0.18 3.73 3.98
N ALA A 183 -0.05 2.79 4.89
CA ALA A 183 -0.48 3.07 6.25
C ALA A 183 0.10 2.03 7.20
N GLN A 184 0.43 2.42 8.42
CA GLN A 184 0.88 1.52 9.48
C GLN A 184 0.22 1.88 10.81
N SER A 185 -0.02 0.87 11.65
CA SER A 185 -0.38 1.05 13.05
C SER A 185 0.42 0.14 13.96
N LYS A 186 0.63 0.57 15.21
CA LYS A 186 1.22 -0.26 16.27
C LYS A 186 0.20 -1.21 16.90
N ILE A 187 -1.10 -0.98 16.69
CA ILE A 187 -2.18 -1.74 17.31
C ILE A 187 -2.65 -2.83 16.34
N ALA A 188 -2.51 -4.09 16.71
CA ALA A 188 -2.93 -5.22 15.88
C ALA A 188 -4.46 -5.26 15.68
N PRO A 189 -4.97 -5.72 14.52
CA PRO A 189 -6.40 -5.90 14.29
C PRO A 189 -7.04 -6.93 15.23
N GLN A 190 -8.34 -6.77 15.53
CA GLN A 190 -9.11 -7.68 16.38
C GLN A 190 -10.49 -8.01 15.79
N PRO A 191 -10.96 -9.29 15.85
CA PRO A 191 -10.21 -10.47 16.27
C PRO A 191 -9.10 -10.81 15.25
N GLY A 192 -7.86 -10.94 15.71
CA GLY A 192 -6.69 -11.03 14.81
C GLY A 192 -6.66 -12.26 13.89
N GLY A 193 -7.37 -13.34 14.24
CA GLY A 193 -7.37 -14.58 13.47
C GLY A 193 -8.38 -14.64 12.32
N CYS A 194 -9.29 -13.67 12.18
CA CYS A 194 -10.35 -13.74 11.17
C CYS A 194 -10.30 -12.55 10.21
N PRO A 195 -9.57 -12.65 9.08
CA PRO A 195 -9.37 -11.56 8.13
C PRO A 195 -10.64 -10.84 7.68
N ASP A 196 -11.76 -11.55 7.53
CA ASP A 196 -13.03 -10.96 7.07
C ASP A 196 -13.78 -10.22 8.19
N LYS A 197 -13.42 -10.43 9.46
CA LYS A 197 -14.10 -9.86 10.63
C LYS A 197 -13.23 -8.90 11.42
N ILE A 198 -11.98 -8.65 11.00
CA ILE A 198 -11.12 -7.71 11.71
C ILE A 198 -11.75 -6.31 11.75
N GLY A 199 -11.65 -5.69 12.91
CA GLY A 199 -11.64 -4.24 13.09
C GLY A 199 -10.25 -3.80 13.54
N PHE A 200 -9.84 -2.60 13.15
CA PHE A 200 -8.57 -2.00 13.53
C PHE A 200 -8.71 -0.49 13.71
N THR A 201 -7.83 0.11 14.51
CA THR A 201 -7.83 1.54 14.76
C THR A 201 -7.23 2.32 13.59
N PHE A 202 -7.38 3.64 13.63
CA PHE A 202 -6.68 4.55 12.72
C PHE A 202 -5.17 4.29 12.71
N HIS A 203 -4.52 4.42 11.55
CA HIS A 203 -3.08 4.26 11.40
C HIS A 203 -2.31 5.33 12.18
N ASP A 204 -1.46 4.90 13.12
CA ASP A 204 -0.75 5.74 14.08
C ASP A 204 0.79 5.59 14.02
N ASN A 205 1.29 4.88 13.00
CA ASN A 205 2.73 4.60 12.81
C ASN A 205 3.25 5.04 11.42
N GLY A 206 2.61 6.06 10.85
CA GLY A 206 2.92 6.61 9.52
C GLY A 206 1.91 6.20 8.45
N PHE A 207 1.58 7.15 7.59
CA PHE A 207 0.73 6.96 6.42
C PHE A 207 0.96 8.07 5.43
N ALA A 208 0.85 7.78 4.14
CA ALA A 208 0.98 8.78 3.10
C ALA A 208 0.65 8.25 1.70
N GLN A 209 0.57 9.17 0.74
CA GLN A 209 0.58 8.92 -0.70
C GLN A 209 1.97 9.08 -1.25
N TYR A 210 2.41 8.33 -2.25
CA TYR A 210 3.72 8.51 -2.87
C TYR A 210 3.70 8.15 -4.34
N PHE A 211 4.65 8.70 -5.09
CA PHE A 211 4.87 8.32 -6.48
C PHE A 211 5.85 7.15 -6.55
N ALA A 212 5.46 6.10 -7.24
CA ALA A 212 6.20 4.86 -7.44
C ALA A 212 6.57 4.74 -8.92
N GLU A 213 7.84 5.05 -9.26
CA GLU A 213 8.39 4.80 -10.60
C GLU A 213 8.58 3.30 -10.80
N TYR A 214 7.87 2.66 -11.73
CA TYR A 214 7.84 1.19 -11.83
C TYR A 214 8.46 0.62 -13.10
N ALA A 215 9.14 1.45 -13.90
CA ALA A 215 9.76 1.02 -15.17
C ALA A 215 10.64 -0.23 -15.02
N GLY A 216 11.41 -0.31 -13.92
CA GLY A 216 12.30 -1.43 -13.61
C GLY A 216 11.64 -2.68 -13.03
N ALA A 217 10.31 -2.69 -12.84
CA ALA A 217 9.62 -3.78 -12.17
C ALA A 217 9.25 -4.96 -13.09
N VAL A 218 9.33 -4.81 -14.41
CA VAL A 218 8.98 -5.87 -15.37
C VAL A 218 10.05 -6.96 -15.46
N SER A 219 9.63 -8.21 -15.65
CA SER A 219 10.57 -9.33 -15.77
C SER A 219 10.07 -10.44 -16.70
N PRO A 220 10.93 -10.98 -17.61
CA PRO A 220 10.60 -12.18 -18.38
C PRO A 220 10.39 -13.42 -17.50
N LYS A 221 10.95 -13.42 -16.28
CA LYS A 221 10.78 -14.50 -15.30
C LYS A 221 9.46 -14.43 -14.53
N TYR A 222 8.64 -13.39 -14.74
CA TYR A 222 7.42 -13.18 -13.96
C TYR A 222 6.52 -14.41 -13.93
N LYS A 223 6.34 -15.11 -15.07
CA LYS A 223 5.50 -16.32 -15.13
C LYS A 223 6.04 -17.45 -14.26
N GLU A 224 7.35 -17.63 -14.19
CA GLU A 224 8.00 -18.62 -13.33
C GLU A 224 7.83 -18.26 -11.85
N TRP A 225 8.04 -16.99 -11.51
CA TRP A 225 7.86 -16.47 -10.15
C TRP A 225 6.40 -16.56 -9.68
N ALA A 226 5.45 -16.22 -10.55
CA ALA A 226 4.02 -16.26 -10.25
C ALA A 226 3.52 -17.69 -10.01
N ALA A 227 4.20 -18.71 -10.56
CA ALA A 227 3.88 -20.11 -10.33
C ALA A 227 4.31 -20.61 -8.94
N LEU A 228 5.18 -19.87 -8.23
CA LEU A 228 5.56 -20.18 -6.85
C LEU A 228 4.44 -19.84 -5.85
N ALA A 229 3.42 -19.08 -6.27
CA ALA A 229 2.30 -18.69 -5.42
C ALA A 229 1.33 -19.86 -5.26
N THR A 230 1.44 -20.60 -4.16
CA THR A 230 0.66 -21.83 -3.92
C THR A 230 -0.11 -21.83 -2.60
N LYS A 231 0.09 -20.84 -1.72
CA LYS A 231 -0.48 -20.85 -0.37
C LYS A 231 -1.57 -19.81 -0.20
N THR A 232 -2.80 -20.24 -0.01
CA THR A 232 -3.90 -19.38 0.47
C THR A 232 -3.91 -19.40 1.99
N VAL A 233 -3.75 -18.22 2.61
CA VAL A 233 -3.77 -18.08 4.08
C VAL A 233 -5.09 -17.43 4.48
N THR A 234 -5.97 -18.20 5.11
CA THR A 234 -7.36 -17.78 5.41
C THR A 234 -7.57 -17.32 6.87
N GLY A 235 -6.62 -17.60 7.76
CA GLY A 235 -6.80 -17.45 9.20
C GLY A 235 -7.80 -18.45 9.80
N THR A 236 -8.12 -18.25 11.07
CA THR A 236 -9.05 -19.02 11.89
C THR A 236 -10.20 -18.13 12.37
N CYS A 237 -11.35 -18.23 11.71
CA CYS A 237 -12.60 -17.60 12.12
C CYS A 237 -13.39 -18.52 13.07
N SER A 238 -12.88 -18.74 14.29
CA SER A 238 -13.59 -19.45 15.36
C SER A 238 -14.46 -18.51 16.18
#